data_AF-A0A969U184-F1
#
_entry.id   AF-A0A969U184-F1
#
_cell.length_a   1.000
_cell.length_b   1.000
_cell.length_c   1.000
_cell.angle_alpha   90.00
_cell.angle_beta   90.00
_cell.angle_gamma   90.00
#
_symmetry.space_group_name_H-M   'P 1'
#
loop_
_entity.id
_entity.type
_entity.pdbx_description
1 polymer ?
#
loop_
_entity_poly.entity_id
_entity_poly.type
_entity_poly.pdbx_seq_one_letter_code
_entity_poly.pdbx_strand_id
1 'polypeptide(L)' 'MSRIGKQPVAIGAATVTLDGAVVTAKGPRGTLSFTAHELVSVAVEGGQVTVTPVNDSKLSRSLWGMTRTMIAN' A
#
# COMPACT_ATOMS: atom_id res chain seq x y z
N MET A 1 -4.79 1.70 -18.28
CA MET A 1 -3.96 0.91 -17.36
C MET A 1 -3.37 1.85 -16.32
N SER A 2 -3.78 1.73 -15.06
CA SER A 2 -3.30 2.60 -13.99
C SER A 2 -1.80 2.40 -13.79
N ARG A 3 -1.00 3.45 -14.00
CA ARG A 3 0.45 3.47 -13.75
C ARG A 3 0.80 3.99 -12.35
N ILE A 4 -0.22 4.38 -11.58
CA ILE A 4 -0.08 5.02 -10.27
C ILE A 4 0.49 4.04 -9.24
N GLY A 5 0.10 2.77 -9.29
CA GLY A 5 0.62 1.74 -8.39
C GLY A 5 2.13 1.48 -8.54
N LYS A 6 2.72 1.86 -9.68
CA LYS A 6 4.16 1.72 -9.97
C LYS A 6 5.00 2.73 -9.20
N GLN A 7 4.38 3.78 -8.68
CA GLN A 7 5.05 4.80 -7.90
C GLN A 7 5.07 4.40 -6.42
N PRO A 8 6.26 4.24 -5.83
CA PRO A 8 6.37 4.02 -4.40
C PRO A 8 5.77 5.20 -3.62
N VAL A 9 5.23 4.92 -2.43
CA VAL A 9 4.68 5.91 -1.51
C VAL A 9 5.71 6.19 -0.44
N ALA A 10 6.18 7.44 -0.34
CA ALA A 10 7.09 7.84 0.72
C ALA A 10 6.32 7.97 2.05
N ILE A 11 6.82 7.32 3.10
CA ILE A 11 6.18 7.25 4.43
C ILE A 11 6.30 8.58 5.20
N GLY A 12 7.25 9.44 4.81
CA GLY A 12 7.42 10.77 5.39
C GLY A 12 7.61 10.71 6.91
N ALA A 13 6.75 11.42 7.65
CA ALA A 13 6.78 11.49 9.11
C ALA A 13 5.89 10.44 9.83
N ALA A 14 5.21 9.58 9.08
CA ALA A 14 4.43 8.49 9.66
C ALA A 14 5.31 7.25 9.90
N THR A 15 4.84 6.30 10.69
CA THR A 15 5.46 4.97 10.80
C THR A 15 4.50 3.96 10.21
N VAL A 16 4.93 3.23 9.18
CA VAL A 16 4.11 2.16 8.58
C VAL A 16 4.68 0.82 9.02
N THR A 17 3.83 -0.02 9.61
CA THR A 17 4.11 -1.41 9.91
C THR A 17 3.29 -2.31 9.02
N LEU A 18 3.84 -3.48 8.69
CA LEU A 18 3.21 -4.44 7.81
C LEU A 18 3.17 -5.80 8.50
N ASP A 19 1.97 -6.25 8.84
CA ASP A 19 1.68 -7.54 9.46
C ASP A 19 0.94 -8.42 8.45
N GLY A 20 1.71 -9.13 7.61
CA GLY A 20 1.18 -9.97 6.53
C GLY A 20 0.42 -9.14 5.50
N ALA A 21 -0.91 -9.12 5.59
CA ALA A 21 -1.79 -8.32 4.72
C ALA A 21 -2.28 -7.01 5.39
N VAL A 22 -2.03 -6.82 6.69
CA VAL A 22 -2.50 -5.64 7.42
C VAL A 22 -1.40 -4.59 7.45
N VAL A 23 -1.68 -3.44 6.81
CA VAL A 23 -0.82 -2.27 6.83
C VAL A 23 -1.33 -1.32 7.89
N THR A 24 -0.50 -1.02 8.89
CA THR A 24 -0.84 -0.07 9.95
C THR A 24 0.04 1.16 9.83
N ALA A 25 -0.57 2.32 9.62
CA ALA A 25 0.11 3.61 9.56
C ALA A 25 -0.15 4.40 10.85
N LYS A 26 0.91 4.73 11.59
CA LYS A 26 0.87 5.58 12.77
C LYS A 26 1.41 6.96 12.44
N GLY A 27 0.56 7.96 12.47
CA GLY A 27 0.91 9.36 12.23
C GLY A 27 0.63 10.26 13.42
N PRO A 28 0.97 11.56 13.32
CA PRO A 28 0.74 12.54 14.39
C PRO A 28 -0.75 12.79 14.69
N ARG A 29 -1.65 12.41 13.77
CA ARG A 29 -3.11 12.57 13.92
C ARG A 29 -3.84 11.29 14.36
N GLY A 30 -3.13 10.18 14.56
CA GLY A 30 -3.71 8.90 14.98
C GLY A 30 -3.11 7.69 14.25
N THR A 31 -3.74 6.53 14.47
CA THR A 31 -3.38 5.26 13.84
C THR A 31 -4.46 4.84 12.85
N LEU A 32 -4.07 4.54 11.62
CA LEU A 32 -4.93 3.94 10.60
C LEU A 32 -4.46 2.51 10.34
N SER A 33 -5.40 1.58 10.26
CA SER A 33 -5.15 0.21 9.82
C SER A 33 -5.90 -0.03 8.53
N PHE A 34 -5.23 -0.63 7.56
CA PHE A 34 -5.76 -0.97 6.25
C PHE A 34 -5.38 -2.40 5.92
N THR A 35 -6.38 -3.25 5.68
CA THR A 35 -6.15 -4.63 5.23
C THR A 35 -6.06 -4.65 3.72
N ALA A 36 -4.87 -4.95 3.18
CA ALA A 36 -4.67 -5.20 1.78
C ALA A 36 -5.35 -6.52 1.36
N HIS A 37 -5.90 -6.54 0.16
CA HIS A 37 -6.49 -7.74 -0.41
C HIS A 37 -5.38 -8.72 -0.80
N GLU A 38 -5.61 -10.03 -0.64
CA GLU A 38 -4.71 -11.11 -1.07
C GLU A 38 -4.27 -11.06 -2.54
N LEU A 39 -4.98 -10.29 -3.38
CA LEU A 39 -4.64 -10.06 -4.78
C LEU A 39 -3.60 -8.95 -5.00
N VAL A 40 -3.09 -8.37 -3.91
CA VAL A 40 -2.10 -7.31 -3.90
C VAL A 40 -1.11 -7.55 -2.77
N SER A 41 0.18 -7.55 -3.10
CA SER A 41 1.27 -7.60 -2.13
C SER A 41 1.75 -6.18 -1.81
N VAL A 42 2.05 -5.93 -0.54
CA VAL A 42 2.60 -4.65 -0.07
C VAL A 42 3.96 -4.95 0.55
N ALA A 43 4.95 -4.12 0.22
CA ALA A 43 6.30 -4.21 0.75
C ALA A 43 6.70 -2.84 1.32
N VAL A 44 7.35 -2.84 2.48
CA VAL A 44 7.86 -1.62 3.13
C VAL A 44 9.38 -1.70 3.18
N GLU A 45 10.06 -0.84 2.42
CA GLU A 45 11.53 -0.80 2.35
C GLU A 45 12.04 0.62 2.54
N GLY A 46 12.94 0.82 3.50
CA GLY A 46 13.72 2.06 3.63
C GLY A 46 12.90 3.35 3.75
N GLY A 47 11.69 3.30 4.32
CA GLY A 47 10.80 4.47 4.42
C GLY A 47 9.92 4.71 3.19
N GLN A 48 9.81 3.73 2.29
CA GLN A 48 8.88 3.73 1.17
C GLN A 48 8.00 2.48 1.18
N VAL A 49 6.74 2.64 0.79
CA VAL A 49 5.80 1.53 0.57
C VAL A 49 5.67 1.29 -0.92
N THR A 50 5.97 0.08 -1.33
CA THR A 50 5.75 -0.40 -2.70
C THR A 50 4.59 -1.38 -2.68
N VAL A 51 3.66 -1.20 -3.61
CA VAL A 51 2.53 -2.11 -3.78
C VAL A 51 2.74 -2.85 -5.10
N THR A 52 2.50 -4.16 -5.14
CA THR A 52 2.64 -4.99 -6.33
C THR A 52 1.41 -5.90 -6.50
N PRO A 53 0.82 -5.99 -7.69
CA PRO A 53 -0.24 -6.97 -7.93
C PRO A 53 0.36 -8.38 -8.03
N VAL A 54 -0.29 -9.40 -7.45
CA VAL A 54 0.19 -10.80 -7.55
C VAL A 54 -0.03 -11.40 -8.94
N ASN A 55 -1.00 -10.88 -9.70
CA ASN A 55 -1.33 -11.36 -11.05
C ASN A 55 -1.82 -10.21 -11.94
N ASP A 56 -1.79 -10.45 -13.26
CA ASP A 56 -2.16 -9.47 -14.27
C ASP A 56 -3.68 -9.37 -14.53
N SER A 57 -4.48 -9.89 -13.60
CA SER A 57 -5.94 -9.82 -13.68
C SER A 57 -6.41 -8.36 -13.63
N LYS A 58 -7.56 -8.09 -14.27
CA LYS A 58 -8.17 -6.75 -14.25
C LYS A 58 -8.49 -6.30 -12.82
N LEU A 59 -8.89 -7.24 -11.95
CA LEU A 59 -9.18 -6.98 -10.54
C LEU A 59 -7.93 -6.55 -9.79
N SER A 60 -6.85 -7.31 -9.89
CA SER A 60 -5.58 -7.05 -9.18
C SER A 60 -4.94 -5.74 -9.61
N ARG A 61 -4.99 -5.41 -10.91
CA ARG A 61 -4.54 -4.11 -11.42
C ARG A 61 -5.41 -2.94 -10.92
N SER A 62 -6.71 -3.17 -10.66
CA SER A 62 -7.62 -2.15 -10.13
C SER A 62 -7.38 -1.93 -8.63
N LEU A 63 -7.25 -3.03 -7.89
CA LEU A 63 -6.90 -3.03 -6.47
C LEU A 63 -5.52 -2.41 -6.24
N TRP A 64 -4.54 -2.68 -7.09
CA TRP A 64 -3.20 -2.12 -6.99
C TRP A 64 -3.19 -0.59 -6.90
N GLY A 65 -3.93 0.09 -7.78
CA GLY A 65 -4.04 1.55 -7.75
C GLY A 65 -4.82 2.07 -6.54
N MET A 66 -5.88 1.34 -6.14
CA MET A 66 -6.69 1.68 -4.97
C MET A 66 -5.87 1.56 -3.68
N THR A 67 -5.22 0.42 -3.45
CA THR A 67 -4.38 0.14 -2.28
C THR A 67 -3.26 1.16 -2.14
N ARG A 68 -2.57 1.49 -3.23
CA ARG A 68 -1.55 2.55 -3.22
C ARG A 68 -2.15 3.89 -2.78
N THR A 69 -3.31 4.27 -3.32
CA THR A 69 -3.97 5.54 -2.96
C THR A 69 -4.42 5.55 -1.50
N MET A 70 -4.94 4.44 -0.99
CA MET A 70 -5.33 4.30 0.42
C MET A 70 -4.13 4.45 1.37
N ILE A 71 -2.96 3.94 0.98
CA ILE A 71 -1.73 4.08 1.77
C ILE A 71 -1.15 5.50 1.69
N ALA A 72 -1.42 6.22 0.60
CA ALA A 72 -0.91 7.58 0.37
C ALA A 72 -1.80 8.71 0.95
N ASN A 73 -3.03 8.40 1.36
CA ASN A 73 -3.92 9.33 2.07
C ASN A 73 -3.49 9.52 3.52
#